data_AF-A0A7S2YB60-F1
#
_entry.id   AF-A0A7S2YB60-F1
#
_cell.length_a   1.000
_cell.length_b   1.000
_cell.length_c   1.000
_cell.angle_alpha   90.00
_cell.angle_beta   90.00
_cell.angle_gamma   90.00
#
_symmetry.space_group_name_H-M   'P 1'
#
loop_
_entity.id
_entity.type
_entity.pdbx_description
1 polymer ?
#
loop_
_entity_poly.entity_id
_entity_poly.type
_entity_poly.pdbx_seq_one_letter_code
_entity_poly.pdbx_strand_id
1 'polypeptide(L)'
;HSSAPNDLSIVYDNSYSMRATRYSDCFLSIHSGAAHLSPDPFASENIWGWGSAWREYREFVGALDFGAVYQLWSPELHTRFGGNFQDVTNTILACQRRPESPFSMLPDECIYYIL
;
A
#
# COMPACT_ATOMS: atom_id res chain seq x y z
N HIS A 1 8.36 8.17 27.27
CA HIS A 1 9.61 8.17 26.49
C HIS A 1 10.66 8.94 27.24
N SER A 2 11.90 8.50 27.19
CA SER A 2 12.98 9.10 27.98
C SER A 2 13.64 10.21 27.17
N SER A 3 14.18 11.22 27.84
CA SER A 3 14.98 12.27 27.18
C SER A 3 16.43 11.83 26.91
N ALA A 4 16.70 10.51 26.88
CA ALA A 4 18.04 9.98 26.83
C ALA A 4 18.67 10.15 25.43
N PRO A 5 19.97 10.46 25.33
CA PRO A 5 20.63 10.79 24.06
C PRO A 5 20.65 9.67 23.01
N ASN A 6 20.28 8.43 23.37
CA ASN A 6 20.23 7.28 22.47
C ASN A 6 18.80 6.75 22.26
N ASP A 7 17.78 7.48 22.74
CA ASP A 7 16.38 7.10 22.56
C ASP A 7 15.95 7.43 21.12
N LEU A 8 16.10 6.46 20.22
CA LEU A 8 15.70 6.54 18.80
C LEU A 8 14.17 6.39 18.60
N SER A 9 13.38 6.73 19.62
CA SER A 9 11.96 6.39 19.64
C SER A 9 11.19 7.01 18.46
N ILE A 10 10.29 6.21 17.91
CA ILE A 10 9.29 6.69 16.96
C ILE A 10 8.28 7.51 17.77
N VAL A 11 8.17 8.81 17.46
CA VAL A 11 7.16 9.67 18.07
C VAL A 11 5.83 9.40 17.38
N TYR A 12 4.83 9.01 18.16
CA TYR A 12 3.44 8.87 17.70
C TYR A 12 2.59 9.98 18.29
N ASP A 13 1.80 10.65 17.48
CA ASP A 13 0.83 11.65 17.97
C ASP A 13 -0.48 10.95 18.39
N ASN A 14 -1.31 11.65 19.18
CA ASN A 14 -2.66 11.21 19.48
C ASN A 14 -3.56 11.44 18.25
N SER A 15 -4.24 10.39 17.81
CA SER A 15 -5.36 10.52 16.89
C SER A 15 -6.66 10.69 17.69
N TYR A 16 -7.37 11.80 17.48
CA TYR A 16 -8.66 12.07 18.14
C TYR A 16 -9.86 11.50 17.37
N SER A 17 -9.66 11.01 16.15
CA SER A 17 -10.73 10.38 15.36
C SER A 17 -10.54 8.87 15.40
N MET A 18 -11.41 8.17 16.13
CA MET A 18 -11.25 6.73 16.37
C MET A 18 -11.19 5.86 15.09
N ARG A 19 -11.66 6.35 13.93
CA ARG A 19 -11.76 5.52 12.70
C ARG A 19 -11.59 6.27 11.38
N ALA A 20 -11.12 7.51 11.39
CA ALA A 20 -11.00 8.25 10.14
C ALA A 20 -9.72 7.86 9.41
N THR A 21 -9.84 7.55 8.11
CA THR A 21 -8.71 7.52 7.20
C THR A 21 -8.05 8.90 7.21
N ARG A 22 -6.75 8.97 7.51
CA ARG A 22 -5.99 10.21 7.63
C ARG A 22 -5.59 10.77 6.29
N TYR A 23 -5.24 9.86 5.39
CA TYR A 23 -4.89 10.16 4.02
C TYR A 23 -5.46 9.06 3.15
N SER A 24 -6.09 9.43 2.05
CA SER A 24 -6.54 8.48 1.04
C SER A 24 -6.40 9.14 -0.31
N ASP A 25 -5.71 8.48 -1.22
CA ASP A 25 -5.73 8.80 -2.65
C ASP A 25 -6.17 7.56 -3.46
N CYS A 26 -5.94 7.57 -4.77
CA CYS A 26 -6.28 6.47 -5.66
C CYS A 26 -5.38 5.23 -5.49
N PHE A 27 -4.29 5.32 -4.72
CA PHE A 27 -3.22 4.32 -4.63
C PHE A 27 -2.98 3.83 -3.19
N LEU A 28 -3.07 4.72 -2.19
CA LEU A 28 -2.76 4.43 -0.79
C LEU A 28 -3.79 5.04 0.15
N SER A 29 -4.17 4.27 1.17
CA SER A 29 -4.93 4.76 2.32
C SER A 29 -4.14 4.55 3.61
N ILE A 30 -4.01 5.61 4.41
CA ILE A 30 -3.33 5.62 5.70
C ILE A 30 -4.39 5.76 6.80
N HIS A 31 -4.43 4.78 7.69
CA HIS A 31 -5.32 4.74 8.85
C HIS A 31 -4.57 5.07 10.14
N SER A 32 -5.31 5.43 11.19
CA SER A 32 -4.76 5.51 12.54
C SER A 32 -4.21 4.15 12.96
N GLY A 33 -2.99 4.14 13.50
CA GLY A 33 -2.30 2.93 13.95
C GLY A 33 -2.47 2.64 15.44
N ALA A 34 -1.76 1.61 15.90
CA ALA A 34 -1.55 1.31 17.30
C ALA A 34 -0.04 1.36 17.61
N ALA A 35 0.33 1.89 18.77
CA ALA A 35 1.70 1.88 19.24
C ALA A 35 1.83 0.98 20.46
N HIS A 36 2.91 0.20 20.49
CA HIS A 36 3.30 -0.57 21.68
C HIS A 36 4.12 0.33 22.60
N LEU A 37 3.74 0.39 23.87
CA LEU A 37 4.30 1.31 24.85
C LEU A 37 5.15 0.61 25.91
N SER A 38 5.49 -0.67 25.71
CA SER A 38 6.36 -1.39 26.61
C SER A 38 7.80 -1.42 26.09
N PRO A 39 8.81 -1.37 26.98
CA PRO A 39 10.20 -1.64 26.59
C PRO A 39 10.41 -3.11 26.21
N ASP A 40 9.59 -4.02 26.74
CA ASP A 40 9.68 -5.45 26.50
C ASP A 40 8.83 -5.85 25.28
N PRO A 41 9.42 -6.45 24.23
CA PRO A 41 8.67 -6.85 23.03
C PRO A 41 7.47 -7.74 23.38
N PHE A 42 6.30 -7.39 22.84
CA PHE A 42 5.05 -8.14 23.02
C PHE A 42 4.54 -8.25 24.46
N ALA A 43 5.08 -7.46 25.40
CA ALA A 43 4.52 -7.39 26.73
C ALA A 43 3.03 -7.00 26.71
N SER A 44 2.28 -7.53 27.67
CA SER A 44 0.86 -7.23 27.86
C SER A 44 0.62 -5.88 28.54
N GLU A 45 1.57 -5.43 29.34
CA GLU A 45 1.47 -4.21 30.16
C GLU A 45 2.33 -3.07 29.60
N ASN A 46 1.84 -1.85 29.76
CA ASN A 46 2.58 -0.64 29.42
C ASN A 46 3.52 -0.19 30.56
N ILE A 47 4.31 0.85 30.32
CA ILE A 47 5.25 1.43 31.28
C ILE A 47 4.64 1.95 32.59
N TRP A 48 3.32 2.06 32.70
CA TRP A 48 2.64 2.53 33.91
C TRP A 48 2.20 1.37 34.82
N GLY A 49 2.40 0.11 34.40
CA GLY A 49 2.06 -1.08 35.20
C GLY A 49 0.55 -1.35 35.28
N TRP A 50 -0.26 -0.72 34.43
CA TRP A 50 -1.69 -1.00 34.32
C TRP A 50 -2.24 -0.64 32.93
N GLY A 51 -3.17 -1.46 32.44
CA GLY A 51 -3.78 -1.32 31.12
C GLY A 51 -2.96 -1.97 29.99
N SER A 52 -3.48 -1.88 28.77
CA SER A 52 -2.88 -2.51 27.58
C SER A 52 -1.54 -1.87 27.22
N ALA A 53 -0.55 -2.69 26.87
CA ALA A 53 0.69 -2.25 26.22
C ALA A 53 0.46 -1.65 24.82
N TRP A 54 -0.59 -2.11 24.14
CA TRP A 54 -1.02 -1.57 22.85
C TRP A 54 -1.98 -0.41 23.08
N ARG A 55 -1.59 0.77 22.61
CA ARG A 55 -2.44 1.94 22.62
C ARG A 55 -2.91 2.24 21.21
N GLU A 56 -4.22 2.16 21.02
CA GLU A 56 -4.90 2.52 19.79
C GLU A 56 -4.87 4.05 19.56
N TYR A 57 -5.24 4.46 18.35
CA TYR A 57 -5.35 5.86 17.95
C TYR A 57 -4.01 6.60 18.00
N ARG A 58 -2.99 5.96 17.46
CA ARG A 58 -1.64 6.51 17.34
C ARG A 58 -1.37 6.90 15.89
N GLU A 59 -0.93 8.13 15.70
CA GLU A 59 -0.67 8.70 14.39
C GLU A 59 0.83 8.66 14.08
N PHE A 60 1.16 8.28 12.86
CA PHE A 60 2.54 8.32 12.37
C PHE A 60 2.93 9.77 12.10
N VAL A 61 3.97 10.28 12.77
CA VAL A 61 4.42 11.69 12.67
C VAL A 61 5.57 11.84 11.65
N GLY A 62 5.63 10.98 10.64
CA GLY A 62 6.68 10.99 9.62
C GLY A 62 6.15 11.35 8.22
N ALA A 63 7.07 11.55 7.29
CA ALA A 63 6.76 11.68 5.87
C ALA A 63 6.87 10.29 5.20
N LEU A 64 5.90 9.95 4.35
CA LEU A 64 5.99 8.82 3.44
C LEU A 64 6.22 9.38 2.04
N ASP A 65 7.27 8.91 1.38
CA ASP A 65 7.51 9.15 -0.04
C ASP A 65 7.35 7.82 -0.77
N PHE A 66 6.63 7.83 -1.89
CA PHE A 66 6.41 6.65 -2.70
C PHE A 66 6.50 7.00 -4.19
N GLY A 67 7.21 6.15 -4.93
CA GLY A 67 7.37 6.26 -6.37
C GLY A 67 6.62 5.14 -7.10
N ALA A 68 6.22 5.41 -8.34
CA ALA A 68 5.72 4.37 -9.23
C ALA A 68 6.90 3.58 -9.82
N VAL A 69 6.89 2.26 -9.64
CA VAL A 69 7.76 1.37 -10.41
C VAL A 69 6.94 0.91 -11.62
N TYR A 70 7.30 1.39 -12.80
CA TYR A 70 6.68 0.93 -14.04
C TYR A 70 7.17 -0.49 -14.34
N GLN A 71 6.24 -1.42 -14.36
CA GLN A 71 6.49 -2.79 -14.81
C GLN A 71 5.85 -2.94 -16.19
N LEU A 72 6.70 -3.16 -17.21
CA LEU A 72 6.21 -3.50 -18.54
C LEU A 72 5.53 -4.87 -18.50
N TRP A 73 4.45 -5.01 -19.25
CA TRP A 73 3.78 -6.29 -19.36
C TRP A 73 4.67 -7.31 -20.10
N SER A 74 4.64 -8.56 -19.62
CA SER A 74 5.15 -9.72 -20.35
C SER A 74 4.30 -10.95 -20.00
N PRO A 75 4.27 -11.98 -20.86
CA PRO A 75 3.52 -13.20 -20.58
C PRO A 75 3.92 -13.86 -19.24
N GLU A 76 5.19 -13.81 -18.88
CA GLU A 76 5.74 -14.39 -17.64
C GLU A 76 5.33 -13.61 -16.39
N LEU A 77 5.05 -12.32 -16.55
CA LEU A 77 4.69 -11.41 -15.46
C LEU A 77 3.18 -11.16 -15.38
N HIS A 78 2.37 -11.66 -16.33
CA HIS A 78 0.93 -11.39 -16.42
C HIS A 78 0.18 -11.63 -15.09
N THR A 79 0.47 -12.75 -14.42
CA THR A 79 -0.18 -13.11 -13.15
C THR A 79 0.22 -12.23 -11.97
N ARG A 80 1.26 -11.41 -12.10
CA ARG A 80 1.70 -10.46 -11.05
C ARG A 80 0.91 -9.15 -11.06
N PHE A 81 0.21 -8.85 -12.15
CA PHE A 81 -0.63 -7.66 -12.23
C PHE A 81 -1.96 -7.86 -11.49
N GLY A 82 -2.65 -6.78 -11.15
CA GLY A 82 -3.99 -6.86 -10.55
C GLY A 82 -5.03 -7.45 -11.51
N GLY A 83 -6.09 -8.07 -10.98
CA GLY A 83 -7.11 -8.77 -11.79
C GLY A 83 -7.69 -7.92 -12.92
N ASN A 84 -8.02 -6.66 -12.64
CA ASN A 84 -8.53 -5.73 -13.66
C ASN A 84 -7.56 -5.55 -14.85
N PHE A 85 -6.26 -5.48 -14.59
CA PHE A 85 -5.26 -5.34 -15.65
C PHE A 85 -5.12 -6.64 -16.45
N GLN A 86 -5.19 -7.79 -15.77
CA GLN A 86 -5.18 -9.10 -16.44
C GLN A 86 -6.38 -9.25 -17.37
N ASP A 87 -7.58 -8.88 -16.91
CA ASP A 87 -8.81 -8.95 -17.70
C ASP A 87 -8.75 -8.04 -18.93
N VAL A 88 -8.27 -6.81 -18.76
CA VAL A 88 -8.06 -5.87 -19.88
C VAL A 88 -7.05 -6.43 -20.89
N THR A 89 -5.92 -6.95 -20.41
CA THR A 89 -4.89 -7.55 -21.26
C THR A 89 -5.47 -8.70 -22.09
N ASN A 90 -6.16 -9.64 -21.44
CA ASN A 90 -6.78 -10.78 -22.12
C ASN A 90 -7.86 -10.34 -23.11
N THR A 91 -8.62 -9.30 -22.77
CA THR A 91 -9.63 -8.73 -23.66
C THR A 91 -9.00 -8.10 -24.89
N ILE A 92 -7.94 -7.30 -24.74
CA ILE A 92 -7.22 -6.67 -25.86
C ILE A 92 -6.62 -7.75 -26.78
N LEU A 93 -5.95 -8.75 -26.20
CA LEU A 93 -5.38 -9.86 -26.96
C LEU A 93 -6.46 -10.66 -27.70
N ALA A 94 -7.62 -10.89 -27.08
CA ALA A 94 -8.75 -11.55 -27.74
C ALA A 94 -9.33 -10.68 -28.86
N CYS A 95 -9.52 -9.39 -28.63
CA CYS A 95 -9.98 -8.42 -29.63
C CYS A 95 -9.04 -8.37 -30.84
N GLN A 96 -7.72 -8.44 -30.63
CA GLN A 96 -6.74 -8.45 -31.72
C GLN A 96 -6.94 -9.66 -32.66
N ARG A 97 -7.44 -10.79 -32.15
CA ARG A 97 -7.72 -12.00 -32.95
C ARG A 97 -9.10 -12.00 -33.62
N ARG A 98 -9.85 -10.89 -33.54
CA ARG A 98 -11.21 -10.74 -34.07
C ARG A 98 -11.25 -9.73 -35.21
N PRO A 99 -11.53 -10.14 -36.47
CA PRO A 99 -11.55 -9.23 -37.62
C PRO A 99 -12.52 -8.05 -37.49
N GLU A 100 -13.58 -8.20 -36.70
CA GLU A 100 -14.56 -7.15 -36.40
C GLU A 100 -14.04 -6.09 -35.43
N SER A 101 -12.95 -6.35 -34.73
CA SER A 101 -12.36 -5.42 -33.78
C SER A 101 -11.37 -4.48 -34.47
N PRO A 102 -11.38 -3.17 -34.17
CA PRO A 102 -10.34 -2.24 -34.62
C PRO A 102 -8.93 -2.66 -34.20
N PHE A 103 -8.80 -3.39 -33.08
CA PHE A 103 -7.52 -3.89 -32.60
C PHE A 103 -6.89 -4.93 -33.54
N SER A 104 -7.68 -5.60 -34.38
CA SER A 104 -7.14 -6.55 -35.38
C SER A 104 -6.34 -5.89 -36.50
N MET A 105 -6.49 -4.57 -36.68
CA MET A 105 -5.69 -3.80 -37.63
C MET A 105 -4.32 -3.39 -37.06
N LEU A 106 -4.10 -3.56 -35.76
CA LEU A 106 -2.84 -3.22 -35.10
C LEU A 106 -1.86 -4.42 -35.14
N PRO A 107 -0.59 -4.18 -35.51
CA PRO A 107 0.47 -5.17 -35.34
C PRO A 107 0.64 -5.59 -33.88
N ASP A 108 1.15 -6.80 -33.65
CA ASP A 108 1.40 -7.36 -32.32
C ASP A 108 2.30 -6.42 -31.48
N GLU A 109 3.28 -5.77 -32.11
CA GLU A 109 4.19 -4.83 -31.45
C GLU A 109 3.45 -3.60 -30.91
N CYS A 110 2.43 -3.11 -31.60
CA CYS A 110 1.62 -1.99 -31.14
C CYS A 110 0.78 -2.38 -29.93
N ILE A 111 0.25 -3.61 -29.90
CA ILE A 111 -0.49 -4.13 -28.75
C ILE A 111 0.44 -4.27 -27.54
N TYR A 112 1.63 -4.82 -27.72
CA TYR A 112 2.61 -4.97 -26.63
C TYR A 112 3.17 -3.65 -26.12
N TYR A 113 3.14 -2.58 -26.92
CA TYR A 113 3.51 -1.24 -26.45
C TYR A 113 2.40 -0.58 -25.60
N ILE A 114 1.13 -0.92 -25.87
CA ILE A 114 -0.02 -0.40 -25.12
C ILE A 114 -0.16 -1.11 -23.75
N LEU A 115 0.24 -2.39 -23.69
CA LEU A 115 0.22 -3.23 -22.49
C LEU A 115 1.47 -3.00 -21.61
#